data_AF-A0A7X2ZEL3-F1
#
_entry.id   AF-A0A7X2ZEL3-F1
#
_cell.length_a   1.000
_cell.length_b   1.000
_cell.length_c   1.000
_cell.angle_alpha   90.00
_cell.angle_beta   90.00
_cell.angle_gamma   90.00
#
_symmetry.space_group_name_H-M   'P 1'
#
loop_
_entity.id
_entity.type
_entity.pdbx_description
1 polymer ?
#
loop_
_entity_poly.entity_id
_entity_poly.type
_entity_poly.pdbx_seq_one_letter_code
_entity_poly.pdbx_strand_id
1 'polypeptide(L)'
;MSITNIIVNGGFETGSLLPWINFNATITTDFSHSGFYAARLLGGDLNSFITQFVPATPGESYEFLVSLAKVGTAPSPPISLTVAFYNDSFTFLGYGLITTIQTDRLPDVNDDTWLEIYQTTSVAPAGTVASH
;
A
#
# COMPACT_ATOMS: atom_id res chain seq x y z
N MET A 1 0.68 -18.95 -15.70
CA MET A 1 1.84 -18.35 -15.00
C MET A 1 1.36 -17.97 -13.61
N SER A 2 2.14 -18.25 -12.56
CA SER A 2 1.84 -17.82 -11.20
C SER A 2 2.29 -16.38 -11.01
N ILE A 3 1.48 -15.57 -10.33
CA ILE A 3 1.87 -14.22 -9.92
C ILE A 3 2.76 -14.36 -8.69
N THR A 4 3.94 -13.74 -8.71
CA THR A 4 4.85 -13.68 -7.57
C THR A 4 4.64 -12.36 -6.85
N ASN A 5 4.31 -12.42 -5.55
CA ASN A 5 4.24 -11.22 -4.74
C ASN A 5 5.64 -10.73 -4.40
N ILE A 6 5.99 -9.54 -4.88
CA ILE A 6 7.29 -8.89 -4.65
C ILE A 6 7.28 -7.98 -3.41
N ILE A 7 6.11 -7.71 -2.83
CA ILE A 7 5.98 -6.96 -1.58
C ILE A 7 6.37 -7.88 -0.42
N VAL A 8 7.35 -7.44 0.36
CA VAL A 8 7.76 -8.15 1.57
C VAL A 8 6.88 -7.69 2.73
N ASN A 9 6.40 -8.66 3.52
CA ASN A 9 5.54 -8.41 4.68
C ASN A 9 4.30 -7.54 4.34
N GLY A 10 3.66 -7.78 3.17
CA GLY A 10 2.48 -7.03 2.75
C GLY A 10 1.22 -7.31 3.59
N GLY A 11 1.17 -8.46 4.26
CA GLY A 11 0.13 -8.80 5.24
C GLY A 11 0.47 -8.40 6.67
N PHE A 12 1.65 -7.83 6.93
CA PHE A 12 2.09 -7.39 8.27
C PHE A 12 2.25 -8.51 9.34
N GLU A 13 2.19 -9.78 8.94
CA GLU A 13 2.19 -10.95 9.83
C GLU A 13 3.52 -11.21 10.57
N THR A 14 4.55 -10.40 10.34
CA THR A 14 5.77 -10.43 11.16
C THR A 14 5.60 -9.72 12.52
N GLY A 15 4.44 -9.10 12.77
CA GLY A 15 4.20 -8.29 13.97
C GLY A 15 4.96 -6.95 13.97
N SER A 16 5.48 -6.54 12.81
CA SER A 16 6.24 -5.31 12.61
C SER A 16 5.87 -4.67 11.28
N LEU A 17 6.07 -3.35 11.18
CA LEU A 17 5.97 -2.63 9.90
C LEU A 17 7.21 -2.83 9.02
N LEU A 18 8.34 -3.32 9.54
CA LEU A 18 9.51 -3.58 8.70
C LEU A 18 9.19 -4.62 7.60
N PRO A 19 9.64 -4.43 6.35
CA PRO A 19 10.57 -3.40 5.85
C PRO A 19 9.88 -2.13 5.30
N TRP A 20 8.60 -1.90 5.59
CA TRP A 20 7.93 -0.67 5.21
C TRP A 20 8.55 0.54 5.93
N ILE A 21 8.80 1.60 5.17
CA ILE A 21 9.07 2.92 5.71
C ILE A 21 7.72 3.52 6.08
N ASN A 22 7.58 4.04 7.29
CA ASN A 22 6.32 4.55 7.79
C ASN A 22 6.45 5.91 8.46
N PHE A 23 5.35 6.64 8.48
CA PHE A 23 5.19 7.84 9.30
C PHE A 23 3.77 7.84 9.87
N ASN A 24 3.65 8.12 11.16
CA ASN A 24 2.38 8.12 11.90
C ASN A 24 1.53 6.85 11.67
N ALA A 25 2.19 5.70 11.72
CA ALA A 25 1.57 4.39 11.54
C ALA A 25 2.14 3.39 12.55
N THR A 26 1.31 2.42 12.95
CA THR A 26 1.70 1.35 13.89
C THR A 26 1.18 0.01 13.40
N ILE A 27 1.75 -1.08 13.90
CA ILE A 27 1.12 -2.39 13.85
C ILE A 27 -0.07 -2.43 14.83
N THR A 28 -1.13 -3.15 14.48
CA THR A 28 -2.25 -3.44 15.37
C THR A 28 -2.74 -4.87 15.21
N THR A 29 -3.42 -5.36 16.25
CA THR A 29 -4.19 -6.62 16.28
C THR A 29 -5.66 -6.38 16.58
N ASP A 30 -6.09 -5.11 16.70
CA ASP A 30 -7.48 -4.75 17.01
C ASP A 30 -8.41 -5.19 15.86
N PHE A 31 -7.95 -4.96 14.63
CA PHE A 31 -8.66 -5.31 13.40
C PHE A 31 -7.64 -5.70 12.32
N SER A 32 -7.94 -6.72 11.54
CA SER A 32 -7.18 -7.17 10.37
C SER A 32 -8.13 -7.65 9.27
N HIS A 33 -7.74 -7.49 8.01
CA HIS A 33 -8.50 -8.04 6.88
C HIS A 33 -8.29 -9.54 6.74
N SER A 34 -7.05 -9.98 6.95
CA SER A 34 -6.62 -11.38 6.90
C SER A 34 -5.50 -11.57 7.90
N GLY A 35 -5.37 -12.77 8.46
CA GLY A 35 -4.32 -13.03 9.45
C GLY A 35 -4.56 -12.30 10.77
N PHE A 36 -3.49 -12.04 11.51
CA PHE A 36 -3.57 -11.51 12.88
C PHE A 36 -3.17 -10.03 12.99
N TYR A 37 -2.39 -9.52 12.04
CA TYR A 37 -1.84 -8.18 12.12
C TYR A 37 -2.33 -7.29 10.97
N ALA A 38 -2.35 -5.98 11.21
CA ALA A 38 -2.55 -4.98 10.18
C ALA A 38 -1.75 -3.71 10.46
N ALA A 39 -1.48 -2.93 9.41
CA ALA A 39 -0.97 -1.57 9.56
C ALA A 39 -2.13 -0.61 9.86
N ARG A 40 -2.02 0.13 10.97
CA ARG A 40 -2.92 1.22 11.34
C ARG A 40 -2.25 2.55 11.04
N LEU A 41 -2.77 3.27 10.06
CA LEU A 41 -2.47 4.69 9.86
C LEU A 41 -3.22 5.49 10.93
N LEU A 42 -2.50 6.25 11.77
CA LEU A 42 -3.09 6.87 12.95
C LEU A 42 -3.91 8.12 12.61
N GLY A 43 -3.63 8.78 11.49
CA GLY A 43 -4.34 9.97 11.04
C GLY A 43 -4.22 11.13 12.02
N GLY A 44 -5.30 11.92 12.14
CA GLY A 44 -5.33 13.14 12.95
C GLY A 44 -4.74 14.34 12.22
N ASP A 45 -4.05 15.21 12.95
CA ASP A 45 -3.47 16.45 12.41
C ASP A 45 -2.19 16.22 11.59
N LEU A 46 -1.62 15.01 11.66
CA LEU A 46 -0.41 14.62 10.94
C LEU A 46 -0.74 13.71 9.76
N ASN A 47 0.00 13.89 8.66
CA ASN A 47 0.00 12.91 7.57
C ASN A 47 0.37 11.52 8.10
N SER A 48 -0.17 10.48 7.48
CA SER A 48 0.14 9.10 7.82
C SER A 48 0.37 8.30 6.55
N PHE A 49 1.45 7.52 6.50
CA PHE A 49 1.74 6.69 5.33
C PHE A 49 2.60 5.48 5.67
N ILE A 50 2.54 4.49 4.79
CA ILE A 50 3.53 3.42 4.65
C ILE A 50 3.98 3.38 3.19
N THR A 51 5.25 3.06 2.95
CA THR A 51 5.81 2.88 1.61
C THR A 51 6.92 1.84 1.63
N GLN A 52 7.10 1.12 0.53
CA GLN A 52 8.15 0.12 0.38
C GLN A 52 8.73 0.22 -1.04
N PHE A 53 10.05 0.13 -1.13
CA PHE A 53 10.73 -0.07 -2.41
C PHE A 53 10.90 -1.57 -2.64
N VAL A 54 10.46 -2.03 -3.80
CA VAL A 54 10.57 -3.42 -4.22
C VAL A 54 11.22 -3.47 -5.61
N PRO A 55 11.96 -4.55 -5.94
CA PRO A 55 12.53 -4.73 -7.27
C PRO A 55 11.43 -4.74 -8.35
N ALA A 56 11.66 -4.04 -9.48
CA ALA A 56 10.76 -4.07 -10.63
C ALA A 56 11.52 -4.17 -11.97
N THR A 57 11.09 -5.08 -12.83
CA THR A 57 11.61 -5.29 -14.19
C THR A 57 11.01 -4.28 -15.19
N PRO A 58 11.83 -3.61 -16.03
CA PRO A 58 11.35 -2.84 -17.18
C PRO A 58 10.49 -3.67 -18.13
N GLY A 59 9.44 -3.07 -18.68
CA GLY A 59 8.57 -3.75 -19.64
C GLY A 59 7.50 -4.65 -19.00
N GLU A 60 7.54 -4.86 -17.67
CA GLU A 60 6.49 -5.56 -16.95
C GLU A 60 5.44 -4.60 -16.35
N SER A 61 4.23 -5.12 -16.15
CA SER A 61 3.16 -4.49 -15.36
C SER A 61 2.92 -5.32 -14.10
N TYR A 62 2.45 -4.68 -13.03
CA TYR A 62 2.25 -5.31 -11.74
C TYR A 62 0.80 -5.19 -11.28
N GLU A 63 0.33 -6.20 -10.55
CA GLU A 63 -0.92 -6.10 -9.81
C GLU A 63 -0.67 -5.46 -8.45
N PHE A 64 -1.50 -4.48 -8.12
CA PHE A 64 -1.54 -3.81 -6.83
C PHE A 64 -2.86 -4.13 -6.15
N LEU A 65 -2.77 -4.81 -5.01
CA LEU A 65 -3.89 -5.25 -4.20
C LEU A 65 -3.77 -4.62 -2.80
N VAL A 66 -4.85 -4.02 -2.32
CA VAL A 66 -4.92 -3.49 -0.94
C VAL A 66 -6.35 -3.55 -0.41
N SER A 67 -6.49 -3.88 0.86
CA SER A 67 -7.77 -3.83 1.59
C SER A 67 -7.70 -2.74 2.65
N LEU A 68 -8.69 -1.84 2.65
CA LEU A 68 -8.69 -0.65 3.50
C LEU A 68 -10.03 -0.49 4.22
N ALA A 69 -9.99 -0.19 5.51
CA ALA A 69 -11.16 0.17 6.31
C ALA A 69 -10.81 1.34 7.24
N LYS A 70 -11.83 2.07 7.71
CA LYS A 70 -11.67 3.08 8.76
C LYS A 70 -12.03 2.51 10.13
N VAL A 71 -11.52 3.15 11.18
CA VAL A 71 -11.90 2.88 12.57
C VAL A 71 -12.55 4.13 13.15
N GLY A 72 -13.72 3.99 13.76
CA GLY A 72 -14.40 5.05 14.49
C GLY A 72 -15.40 5.84 13.63
N THR A 73 -16.14 6.73 14.28
CA THR A 73 -17.32 7.38 13.68
C THR A 73 -17.01 8.57 12.78
N ALA A 74 -15.78 9.09 12.82
CA ALA A 74 -15.37 10.18 11.94
C ALA A 74 -15.27 9.70 10.48
N PRO A 75 -15.54 10.58 9.49
CA PRO A 75 -15.31 10.28 8.09
C PRO A 75 -13.87 9.87 7.82
N SER A 76 -13.64 8.90 6.94
CA SER A 76 -12.28 8.53 6.53
C SER A 76 -11.61 9.71 5.81
N PRO A 77 -10.33 10.02 6.07
CA PRO A 77 -9.62 11.05 5.31
C PRO A 77 -9.48 10.64 3.82
N PRO A 78 -9.17 11.58 2.92
CA PRO A 78 -8.77 11.21 1.56
C PRO A 78 -7.45 10.42 1.57
N ILE A 79 -7.34 9.41 0.70
CA ILE A 79 -6.17 8.54 0.62
C ILE A 79 -5.66 8.52 -0.81
N SER A 80 -4.34 8.57 -0.98
CA SER A 80 -3.68 8.37 -2.27
C SER A 80 -2.92 7.05 -2.25
N LEU A 81 -3.23 6.19 -3.22
CA LEU A 81 -2.50 4.97 -3.51
C LEU A 81 -1.62 5.23 -4.72
N THR A 82 -0.33 4.98 -4.59
CA THR A 82 0.64 5.37 -5.60
C THR A 82 1.68 4.29 -5.79
N VAL A 83 1.88 3.89 -7.04
CA VAL A 83 3.03 3.09 -7.46
C VAL A 83 3.85 3.95 -8.39
N ALA A 84 5.12 4.16 -8.06
CA ALA A 84 6.07 4.96 -8.82
C ALA A 84 7.28 4.10 -9.18
N PHE A 85 7.79 4.30 -10.39
CA PHE A 85 8.97 3.62 -10.88
C PHE A 85 10.20 4.51 -10.72
N TYR A 86 11.30 3.90 -10.33
CA TYR A 86 12.58 4.54 -10.10
C TYR A 86 13.70 3.72 -10.77
N ASN A 87 14.82 4.38 -11.11
CA ASN A 87 16.04 3.68 -11.51
C ASN A 87 16.92 3.32 -10.29
N ASP A 88 18.07 2.69 -10.54
CA ASP A 88 19.06 2.31 -9.52
C ASP A 88 19.54 3.45 -8.61
N SER A 89 19.56 4.67 -9.14
CA SER A 89 19.95 5.86 -8.38
C SER A 89 18.77 6.48 -7.64
N PHE A 90 17.65 5.76 -7.46
CA PHE A 90 16.38 6.25 -6.90
C PHE A 90 15.86 7.52 -7.60
N THR A 91 16.19 7.69 -8.89
CA THR A 91 15.64 8.78 -9.69
C THR A 91 14.26 8.38 -10.19
N PHE A 92 13.27 9.25 -9.97
CA PHE A 92 11.90 9.04 -10.40
C PHE A 92 11.81 8.96 -11.93
N LEU A 93 11.14 7.91 -12.43
CA LEU A 93 10.92 7.68 -13.86
C LEU A 93 9.47 7.92 -14.28
N GLY A 94 8.52 7.82 -13.35
CA GLY A 94 7.11 8.02 -13.64
C GLY A 94 6.19 7.29 -12.65
N TYR A 95 4.91 7.65 -12.68
CA TYR A 95 3.88 6.93 -11.94
C TYR A 95 3.35 5.75 -12.77
N GLY A 96 3.36 4.56 -12.15
CA GLY A 96 2.72 3.36 -12.67
C GLY A 96 1.23 3.30 -12.32
N LEU A 97 0.85 3.86 -11.18
CA LEU A 97 -0.52 3.91 -10.70
C LEU A 97 -0.70 5.12 -9.78
N ILE A 98 -1.82 5.82 -9.93
CA ILE A 98 -2.30 6.81 -8.96
C ILE A 98 -3.81 6.63 -8.83
N THR A 99 -4.25 6.29 -7.61
CA THR A 99 -5.66 6.15 -7.28
C THR A 99 -5.97 6.95 -6.03
N THR A 100 -6.92 7.88 -6.12
CA THR A 100 -7.36 8.66 -4.98
C THR A 100 -8.71 8.16 -4.49
N ILE A 101 -8.75 7.78 -3.22
CA ILE A 101 -9.98 7.52 -2.48
C ILE A 101 -10.40 8.85 -1.85
N GLN A 102 -11.59 9.32 -2.18
CA GLN A 102 -12.11 10.57 -1.62
C GLN A 102 -12.45 10.41 -0.13
N THR A 103 -12.65 11.54 0.55
CA THR A 103 -13.14 11.55 1.93
C THR A 103 -14.42 10.73 2.07
N ASP A 104 -14.58 10.06 3.21
CA ASP A 104 -15.77 9.27 3.55
C ASP A 104 -16.13 8.18 2.53
N ARG A 105 -15.11 7.43 2.09
CA ARG A 105 -15.25 6.32 1.13
C ARG A 105 -14.71 5.00 1.64
N LEU A 106 -14.09 4.95 2.83
CA LEU A 106 -13.77 3.68 3.46
C LEU A 106 -14.94 3.18 4.32
N PRO A 107 -15.27 1.88 4.25
CA PRO A 107 -16.22 1.26 5.17
C PRO A 107 -15.69 1.25 6.60
N ASP A 108 -16.59 1.15 7.58
CA ASP A 108 -16.22 0.95 8.98
C ASP A 108 -15.81 -0.49 9.21
N VAL A 109 -14.64 -0.69 9.83
CA VAL A 109 -14.13 -2.03 10.12
C VAL A 109 -15.00 -2.80 11.13
N ASN A 110 -15.81 -2.12 11.94
CA ASN A 110 -16.73 -2.78 12.87
C ASN A 110 -17.86 -3.53 12.15
N ASP A 111 -18.13 -3.20 10.88
CA ASP A 111 -19.06 -3.93 10.02
C ASP A 111 -18.40 -5.12 9.30
N ASP A 112 -17.17 -5.48 9.71
CA ASP A 112 -16.33 -6.52 9.10
C ASP A 112 -16.19 -6.36 7.57
N THR A 113 -16.19 -5.10 7.13
CA THR A 113 -16.20 -4.73 5.72
C THR A 113 -14.96 -3.92 5.39
N TRP A 114 -14.31 -4.29 4.29
CA TRP A 114 -13.11 -3.64 3.78
C TRP A 114 -13.31 -3.22 2.33
N LEU A 115 -12.83 -2.02 1.97
CA LEU A 115 -12.72 -1.62 0.58
C LEU A 115 -11.49 -2.30 0.00
N GLU A 116 -11.73 -3.24 -0.89
CA GLU A 116 -10.65 -3.91 -1.61
C GLU A 116 -10.42 -3.26 -2.97
N ILE A 117 -9.16 -2.96 -3.26
CA ILE A 117 -8.71 -2.37 -4.51
C ILE A 117 -7.79 -3.34 -5.20
N TYR A 118 -8.14 -3.67 -6.45
CA TYR A 118 -7.38 -4.53 -7.35
C TYR A 118 -7.12 -3.74 -8.62
N GLN A 119 -5.87 -3.36 -8.86
CA GLN A 119 -5.49 -2.58 -10.03
C GLN A 119 -4.21 -3.10 -10.65
N THR A 120 -3.99 -2.77 -11.92
CA THR A 120 -2.76 -3.09 -12.63
C THR A 120 -2.04 -1.80 -12.96
N THR A 121 -0.73 -1.75 -12.72
CA THR A 121 0.09 -0.60 -13.08
C THR A 121 0.20 -0.47 -14.61
N SER A 122 0.50 0.73 -15.08
CA SER A 122 1.11 0.86 -16.40
C SER A 122 2.45 0.10 -16.45
N VAL A 123 2.93 -0.13 -17.67
CA VAL A 123 4.20 -0.84 -17.90
C VAL A 123 5.36 -0.03 -17.31
N ALA A 124 6.22 -0.71 -16.56
CA ALA A 124 7.43 -0.14 -15.99
C ALA A 124 8.32 0.47 -17.10
N PRO A 125 8.68 1.77 -17.01
CA PRO A 125 9.52 2.43 -18.00
C PRO A 125 10.89 1.76 -18.17
N ALA A 126 11.51 1.98 -19.32
CA ALA A 126 12.90 1.62 -19.53
C ALA A 126 13.78 2.28 -18.45
N GLY A 127 14.71 1.51 -17.89
CA GLY A 127 15.58 1.97 -16.80
C GLY A 127 15.01 1.81 -15.38
N THR A 128 13.78 1.29 -15.23
CA THR A 128 13.32 0.75 -13.93
C THR A 128 14.24 -0.38 -13.50
N VAL A 129 14.56 -0.55 -12.22
CA VAL A 129 15.49 -1.62 -11.83
C VAL A 129 14.89 -2.60 -10.81
N ALA A 130 15.13 -3.88 -11.11
CA ALA A 130 15.05 -4.98 -10.19
C ALA A 130 16.43 -5.16 -9.57
N SER A 131 16.69 -4.61 -8.38
CA SER A 131 17.93 -4.98 -7.68
C SER A 131 17.86 -6.49 -7.39
N HIS A 132 18.79 -7.24 -7.98
CA HIS A 132 19.11 -8.63 -7.63
C HIS A 132 20.13 -8.66 -6.50
#